data_AF-A0AAU4VK86-F1
#
_entry.id   AF-A0AAU4VK86-F1
#
_cell.length_a   1.000
_cell.length_b   1.000
_cell.length_c   1.000
_cell.angle_alpha   90.00
_cell.angle_beta   90.00
_cell.angle_gamma   90.00
#
_symmetry.space_group_name_H-M   'P 1'
#
loop_
_entity.id
_entity.type
_entity.pdbx_description
1 polymer ?
#
loop_
_entity_poly.entity_id
_entity_poly.type
_entity_poly.pdbx_seq_one_letter_code
_entity_poly.pdbx_strand_id
1 'polypeptide(L)'
;MLDVDGTPRDRDRLSLLYVIYNARLVRHLRARLGTRWESAEDIAQATWVLVAERLAKCGVDDDEAFGWIAELARAATLAHMRGTRRETTTDFTSLAAGLLLPTVPSAEDEALANTVVLAMLDQEPTPLEVAA
;
A
#
# COMPACT_ATOMS: atom_id res chain seq x y z
N MET A 1 -3.67 -16.30 6.04
CA MET A 1 -4.36 -15.06 6.41
C MET A 1 -3.27 -14.09 6.80
N LEU A 2 -2.86 -13.21 5.87
CA LEU A 2 -1.82 -12.24 6.11
C LEU A 2 -2.49 -11.02 6.75
N ASP A 3 -2.06 -10.63 7.94
CA ASP A 3 -2.34 -9.31 8.50
C ASP A 3 -1.64 -8.29 7.59
N VAL A 4 -2.36 -7.85 6.54
CA VAL A 4 -1.88 -6.78 5.64
C VAL A 4 -1.91 -5.43 6.37
N ASP A 5 -2.64 -5.35 7.48
CA ASP A 5 -2.65 -4.21 8.39
C ASP A 5 -1.72 -4.48 9.58
N GLY A 6 -0.42 -4.35 9.35
CA GLY A 6 0.54 -4.24 10.46
C GLY A 6 0.08 -3.18 11.46
N THR A 7 0.42 -3.35 12.75
CA THR A 7 -0.03 -2.42 13.79
C THR A 7 0.38 -0.98 13.40
N PRO A 8 -0.40 0.06 13.77
CA PRO A 8 -0.04 1.44 13.45
C PRO A 8 1.41 1.79 13.81
N ARG A 9 1.88 1.24 14.94
CA ARG A 9 3.27 1.34 15.40
C ARG A 9 4.29 0.72 14.43
N ASP A 10 3.99 -0.44 13.87
CA ASP A 10 4.88 -1.09 12.89
C ASP A 10 4.94 -0.28 11.59
N ARG A 11 3.82 0.32 11.17
CA ARG A 11 3.77 1.19 9.99
C ARG A 11 4.61 2.45 10.18
N ASP A 12 4.47 3.12 11.32
CA ASP A 12 5.24 4.33 11.64
C ASP A 12 6.74 4.01 11.71
N ARG A 13 7.09 2.89 12.34
CA ARG A 13 8.47 2.42 12.44
C ARG A 13 9.05 2.05 11.07
N LEU A 14 8.28 1.39 10.21
CA LEU A 14 8.69 1.07 8.84
C LEU A 14 9.00 2.36 8.06
N SER A 15 8.12 3.35 8.13
CA SER A 15 8.31 4.65 7.48
C SER A 15 9.56 5.36 7.99
N LEU A 16 9.80 5.34 9.31
CA LEU A 16 11.01 5.91 9.92
C LEU A 16 12.29 5.24 9.37
N LEU A 17 12.35 3.91 9.41
CA LEU A 17 13.50 3.15 8.92
C LEU A 17 13.75 3.38 7.43
N TYR A 18 12.68 3.45 6.63
CA TYR A 18 12.79 3.76 5.20
C TYR A 18 13.45 5.13 4.97
N VAL A 19 12.97 6.17 5.65
CA VAL A 19 13.53 7.53 5.52
C VAL A 19 14.99 7.57 5.95
N ILE A 20 15.36 6.89 7.04
CA ILE A 20 16.74 6.89 7.57
C ILE A 20 17.69 6.12 6.64
N TYR A 21 17.29 4.94 6.16
CA TYR A 21 18.23 3.98 5.57
C TYR A 21 18.10 3.73 4.08
N ASN A 22 17.02 4.15 3.40
CA ASN A 22 16.83 3.79 1.99
C ASN A 22 17.99 4.26 1.10
N ALA A 23 18.41 5.52 1.22
CA ALA A 23 19.53 6.05 0.43
C ALA A 23 20.85 5.31 0.73
N ARG A 24 21.09 4.95 1.99
CA ARG A 24 22.27 4.18 2.42
C ARG A 24 22.22 2.75 1.87
N LEU A 25 21.04 2.12 1.88
CA LEU A 25 20.82 0.78 1.36
C LEU A 25 21.08 0.72 -0.15
N VAL A 26 20.52 1.65 -0.92
CA VAL A 26 20.76 1.73 -2.36
C VAL A 26 22.25 1.92 -2.65
N ARG A 27 22.94 2.81 -1.93
CA ARG A 27 24.39 3.00 -2.09
C ARG A 27 25.18 1.73 -1.75
N HIS A 28 24.79 1.03 -0.68
CA HIS A 28 25.38 -0.25 -0.29
C HIS A 28 25.21 -1.31 -1.38
N LEU A 29 24.00 -1.43 -1.94
CA LEU A 29 23.69 -2.39 -3.00
C LEU A 29 24.42 -2.06 -4.30
N ARG A 30 24.47 -0.79 -4.72
CA ARG A 30 25.27 -0.36 -5.89
C ARG A 30 26.73 -0.75 -5.74
N ALA A 31 27.32 -0.50 -4.57
CA ALA A 31 28.70 -0.89 -4.28
C ALA A 31 28.92 -2.42 -4.33
N ARG A 32 27.95 -3.21 -3.83
CA ARG A 32 28.04 -4.68 -3.86
C ARG A 32 27.80 -5.28 -5.25
N LEU A 33 26.90 -4.72 -6.03
CA LEU A 33 26.50 -5.25 -7.34
C LEU A 33 27.48 -4.85 -8.46
N GLY A 34 28.25 -3.78 -8.27
CA GLY A 34 29.27 -3.34 -9.22
C GLY A 34 28.68 -3.04 -10.60
N THR A 35 29.06 -3.81 -11.61
CA THR A 35 28.57 -3.63 -12.99
C THR A 35 27.07 -3.87 -13.16
N ARG A 36 26.42 -4.54 -12.20
CA ARG A 36 24.95 -4.76 -12.17
C ARG A 36 24.22 -3.78 -11.25
N TRP A 37 24.75 -2.57 -11.09
CA TRP A 37 24.20 -1.55 -10.20
C TRP A 37 22.77 -1.14 -10.54
N GLU A 38 22.31 -1.37 -11.77
CA GLU A 38 20.96 -1.00 -12.23
C GLU A 38 19.87 -1.73 -11.45
N SER A 39 20.12 -2.98 -11.04
CA SER A 39 19.19 -3.75 -10.20
C SER A 39 19.15 -3.30 -8.74
N ALA A 40 19.98 -2.34 -8.32
CA ALA A 40 20.12 -1.98 -6.90
C ALA A 40 18.82 -1.38 -6.33
N GLU A 41 18.12 -0.57 -7.11
CA GLU A 41 16.87 0.06 -6.67
C GLU A 41 15.76 -0.99 -6.52
N ASP A 42 15.59 -1.86 -7.51
CA ASP A 42 14.60 -2.95 -7.46
C ASP A 42 14.84 -3.88 -6.27
N ILE A 43 16.10 -4.25 -6.04
CA ILE A 43 16.48 -5.07 -4.89
C ILE A 43 16.23 -4.32 -3.58
N ALA A 44 16.46 -3.01 -3.53
CA ALA A 44 16.15 -2.20 -2.34
C ALA A 44 14.64 -2.21 -2.04
N GLN A 45 13.79 -2.02 -3.05
CA GLN A 45 12.33 -2.07 -2.86
C GLN A 45 11.86 -3.47 -2.43
N ALA A 46 12.39 -4.53 -3.05
CA ALA A 46 12.12 -5.90 -2.61
C ALA A 46 12.59 -6.17 -1.17
N THR A 47 13.70 -5.55 -0.75
CA THR A 47 14.18 -5.62 0.63
C THR A 47 13.19 -4.97 1.59
N TRP A 48 12.61 -3.82 1.24
CA TRP A 48 11.62 -3.14 2.09
C TRP A 48 10.32 -3.96 2.24
N VAL A 49 9.93 -4.73 1.24
CA VAL A 49 8.83 -5.71 1.37
C VAL A 49 9.17 -6.76 2.44
N LEU A 50 10.38 -7.34 2.40
CA LEU A 50 10.83 -8.29 3.43
C LEU A 50 10.94 -7.66 4.82
N VAL A 51 11.35 -6.38 4.89
CA VAL A 51 11.38 -5.63 6.14
C VAL A 51 9.96 -5.52 6.69
N ALA A 52 8.99 -5.07 5.89
CA ALA A 52 7.59 -4.94 6.32
C ALA A 52 7.03 -6.28 6.83
N GLU A 53 7.28 -7.39 6.14
CA GLU A 53 6.83 -8.73 6.54
C GLU A 53 7.43 -9.21 7.87
N ARG A 54 8.65 -8.76 8.20
CA ARG A 54 9.42 -9.27 9.34
C ARG A 54 9.55 -8.27 10.48
N LEU A 55 9.06 -7.04 10.30
CA LEU A 55 9.25 -5.94 11.24
C LEU A 55 8.66 -6.24 12.62
N ALA A 56 7.49 -6.89 12.67
CA ALA A 56 6.84 -7.28 13.93
C ALA A 56 7.68 -8.23 14.79
N LYS A 57 8.67 -8.92 14.19
CA LYS A 57 9.61 -9.83 14.87
C LYS A 57 11.00 -9.23 15.00
N CYS A 58 11.20 -7.98 14.60
CA CYS A 58 12.49 -7.31 14.66
C CYS A 58 12.77 -6.82 16.09
N GLY A 59 13.74 -7.45 16.74
CA GLY A 59 14.21 -7.08 18.08
C GLY A 59 15.43 -6.17 18.09
N VAL A 60 15.78 -5.54 16.96
CA VAL A 60 16.92 -4.61 16.85
C VAL A 60 16.40 -3.19 16.99
N ASP A 61 17.15 -2.31 17.65
CA ASP A 61 16.82 -0.89 17.77
C ASP A 61 16.98 -0.14 16.44
N ASP A 62 16.31 1.00 16.30
CA ASP A 62 16.25 1.72 15.03
C ASP A 62 17.63 2.20 14.56
N ASP A 63 18.51 2.64 15.48
CA ASP A 63 19.87 3.10 15.15
C ASP A 63 20.81 1.98 14.67
N GLU A 64 20.53 0.73 15.05
CA GLU A 64 21.31 -0.45 14.71
C GLU A 64 20.66 -1.30 13.60
N ALA A 65 19.46 -0.93 13.16
CA ALA A 65 18.64 -1.71 12.23
C ALA A 65 19.29 -1.94 10.86
N PHE A 66 20.25 -1.09 10.46
CA PHE A 66 20.91 -1.22 9.15
C PHE A 66 21.58 -2.59 8.95
N GLY A 67 22.18 -3.18 10.00
CA GLY A 67 22.80 -4.50 9.88
C GLY A 67 21.79 -5.59 9.53
N TRP A 68 20.62 -5.55 10.17
CA TRP A 68 19.51 -6.46 9.89
C TRP A 68 18.91 -6.23 8.50
N ILE A 69 18.73 -4.97 8.09
CA ILE A 69 18.26 -4.61 6.74
C ILE A 69 19.24 -5.14 5.68
N ALA A 70 20.56 -5.01 5.90
CA ALA A 70 21.58 -5.51 4.98
C ALA A 70 21.56 -7.04 4.83
N GLU A 71 21.20 -7.77 5.89
CA GLU A 71 21.02 -9.22 5.84
C GLU A 71 19.79 -9.60 5.01
N LEU A 72 18.66 -8.89 5.18
CA LEU A 72 17.48 -9.08 4.32
C LEU A 72 17.79 -8.73 2.86
N ALA A 73 18.58 -7.69 2.62
CA ALA A 73 19.01 -7.29 1.28
C ALA A 73 19.84 -8.38 0.59
N ARG A 74 20.62 -9.15 1.36
CA ARG A 74 21.36 -10.31 0.85
C ARG A 74 20.40 -11.40 0.35
N ALA A 75 19.34 -11.69 1.10
CA ALA A 75 18.31 -12.64 0.69
C ALA A 75 17.55 -12.15 -0.55
N ALA A 76 17.15 -10.87 -0.59
CA ALA A 76 16.50 -10.26 -1.75
C ALA A 76 17.39 -10.30 -3.01
N THR A 77 18.69 -9.99 -2.86
CA THR A 77 19.66 -10.07 -3.96
C THR A 77 19.75 -11.49 -4.51
N LEU A 78 19.82 -12.50 -3.64
CA LEU A 78 19.85 -13.91 -4.06
C LEU A 78 18.57 -14.31 -4.79
N ALA A 79 17.41 -13.87 -4.30
CA ALA A 79 16.13 -14.11 -4.97
C ALA A 79 16.10 -13.48 -6.37
N HIS A 80 16.55 -12.22 -6.50
CA HIS A 80 16.66 -11.51 -7.77
C HIS A 80 17.57 -12.23 -8.76
N MET A 81 18.75 -12.67 -8.31
CA MET A 81 19.74 -13.34 -9.17
C MET A 81 19.30 -14.74 -9.60
N ARG A 82 18.50 -15.42 -8.79
CA ARG A 82 17.96 -16.74 -9.14
C ARG A 82 16.88 -16.64 -10.22
N GLY A 83 16.37 -15.45 -10.55
CA GLY A 83 15.35 -15.25 -11.59
C GLY A 83 14.08 -16.07 -11.35
N THR A 84 13.81 -16.47 -10.10
CA THR A 84 12.84 -17.52 -9.79
C THR A 84 11.58 -16.97 -9.13
N ARG A 85 10.88 -16.07 -9.82
CA ARG A 85 9.44 -15.95 -9.62
C ARG A 85 8.76 -16.21 -10.95
N ARG A 86 8.36 -17.47 -11.17
CA ARG A 86 7.27 -17.75 -12.09
C ARG A 86 6.02 -17.17 -11.44
N GLU A 87 5.46 -16.12 -12.04
CA GLU A 87 4.17 -15.59 -11.63
C GLU A 87 3.17 -16.74 -11.55
N THR A 88 2.49 -16.85 -10.42
CA THR A 88 1.46 -17.85 -10.21
C THR A 88 0.11 -17.16 -10.36
N THR A 89 -0.92 -17.86 -10.84
CA THR A 89 -2.27 -17.29 -11.08
C THR A 89 -2.84 -16.47 -9.90
N THR A 90 -2.47 -16.82 -8.67
CA THR A 90 -2.84 -16.10 -7.44
C THR A 90 -2.30 -14.68 -7.34
N ASP A 91 -1.20 -14.36 -8.02
CA ASP A 91 -0.61 -13.02 -8.00
C ASP A 91 -1.54 -11.97 -8.65
N PHE A 92 -2.38 -12.40 -9.59
CA PHE A 92 -3.37 -11.56 -10.28
C PHE A 92 -4.72 -11.45 -9.56
N THR A 93 -4.95 -12.22 -8.49
CA THR A 93 -6.22 -12.15 -7.75
C THR A 93 -6.41 -10.79 -7.07
N SER A 94 -5.32 -10.15 -6.65
CA SER A 94 -5.35 -8.77 -6.12
C SER A 94 -5.64 -7.71 -7.18
N LEU A 95 -5.12 -7.91 -8.40
CA LEU A 95 -5.40 -7.04 -9.55
C LEU A 95 -6.89 -7.07 -9.93
N ALA A 96 -7.50 -8.25 -9.93
CA ALA A 96 -8.93 -8.40 -10.15
C ALA A 96 -9.77 -7.66 -9.08
N ALA A 97 -9.36 -7.70 -7.81
CA ALA A 97 -10.00 -6.94 -6.75
C ALA A 97 -9.81 -5.42 -6.92
N GLY A 98 -8.66 -4.97 -7.42
CA GLY A 98 -8.39 -3.55 -7.70
C GLY A 98 -9.12 -2.99 -8.92
N LEU A 99 -9.55 -3.85 -9.86
CA LEU A 99 -10.40 -3.46 -11.00
C LEU A 99 -11.88 -3.33 -10.64
N LEU A 100 -12.29 -3.87 -9.50
CA LEU A 100 -13.63 -3.64 -8.95
C LEU A 100 -13.64 -2.27 -8.30
N LEU A 101 -14.08 -1.26 -9.06
CA LEU A 101 -14.42 0.04 -8.49
C LEU A 101 -15.51 -0.17 -7.44
N PRO A 102 -15.42 0.50 -6.28
CA PRO A 102 -16.45 0.38 -5.25
C PRO A 102 -17.79 0.81 -5.84
N THR A 103 -18.82 -0.01 -5.64
CA THR A 103 -20.20 0.26 -6.07
C THR A 103 -20.85 1.30 -5.15
N VAL A 104 -20.22 2.46 -5.01
CA VAL A 104 -20.88 3.64 -4.46
C VAL A 104 -21.79 4.17 -5.57
N PRO A 105 -23.02 4.63 -5.27
CA PRO A 105 -23.84 5.32 -6.25
C PRO A 105 -23.01 6.40 -6.95
N SER A 106 -23.25 6.59 -8.25
CA SER A 106 -22.56 7.65 -8.98
C SER A 106 -22.86 8.98 -8.30
N ALA A 107 -21.90 9.91 -8.32
CA ALA A 107 -22.13 11.28 -7.83
C ALA A 107 -23.37 11.92 -8.51
N GLU A 108 -23.68 11.51 -9.74
CA GLU A 108 -24.86 11.93 -10.48
C GLU A 108 -26.17 11.38 -9.87
N ASP A 109 -26.17 10.13 -9.40
CA ASP A 109 -27.34 9.51 -8.74
C ASP A 109 -27.61 10.17 -7.38
N GLU A 110 -26.55 10.46 -6.63
CA GLU A 110 -26.66 11.19 -5.36
C GLU A 110 -27.16 12.63 -5.56
N ALA A 111 -26.65 13.32 -6.59
CA ALA A 111 -27.09 14.68 -6.93
C ALA A 111 -28.57 14.69 -7.35
N LEU A 112 -29.01 13.71 -8.12
CA LEU A 112 -30.42 13.57 -8.51
C LEU A 112 -31.32 13.34 -7.29
N ALA A 113 -30.94 12.42 -6.40
CA ALA A 113 -31.70 12.14 -5.18
C ALA A 113 -31.85 13.39 -4.29
N ASN A 114 -30.76 14.14 -4.10
CA ASN A 114 -30.79 15.39 -3.34
C ASN A 114 -31.66 16.45 -4.00
N THR A 115 -31.62 16.54 -5.33
CA THR A 115 -32.46 17.48 -6.09
C THR A 115 -33.94 17.14 -5.96
N VAL A 116 -34.30 15.85 -6.02
CA VAL A 116 -35.68 15.39 -5.83
C VAL A 116 -36.16 15.72 -4.41
N VAL A 117 -35.34 15.48 -3.39
CA VAL A 117 -35.68 15.82 -1.99
C VAL A 117 -35.90 17.32 -1.85
N LEU A 118 -35.04 18.15 -2.43
CA LEU A 118 -35.20 19.61 -2.41
C LEU A 118 -36.49 20.06 -3.12
N ALA A 119 -36.83 19.45 -4.26
CA ALA A 119 -38.06 19.76 -4.98
C ALA A 119 -39.33 19.36 -4.19
N MET A 120 -39.29 18.26 -3.44
CA MET A 120 -40.39 17.87 -2.55
C MET A 120 -40.57 18.85 -1.38
N LEU A 121 -39.48 19.42 -0.88
CA LEU A 121 -39.52 20.42 0.20
C LEU A 121 -40.01 21.79 -0.28
N ASP A 122 -39.81 22.12 -1.56
CA ASP A 122 -40.22 23.39 -2.17
C ASP A 122 -41.71 23.42 -2.58
N GLN A 123 -42.42 22.29 -2.49
CA GLN A 123 -43.87 22.27 -2.67
C GLN A 123 -44.56 22.91 -1.45
N GLU A 124 -44.98 24.18 -1.57
CA GLU A 124 -45.88 24.79 -0.59
C GLU A 124 -47.18 23.98 -0.46
N PRO A 125 -47.71 23.77 0.76
CA PRO A 125 -48.94 23.03 0.93
C PRO A 125 -50.08 23.75 0.22
N THR A 126 -50.70 23.11 -0.77
CA THR A 126 -51.93 23.63 -1.39
C THR A 126 -52.96 23.82 -0.27
N PRO A 127 -53.49 25.05 -0.06
CA PRO A 127 -54.45 25.27 1.01
C PRO A 127 -55.66 24.41 0.72
N LEU A 128 -55.99 23.52 1.67
CA LEU A 128 -57.23 22.75 1.65
C LEU A 128 -58.39 23.76 1.59
N GLU A 129 -59.01 23.92 0.42
CA GLU A 129 -60.31 24.57 0.31
C GLU A 129 -61.31 23.77 1.14
N VAL A 130 -61.52 24.22 2.38
CA VAL A 130 -62.62 23.78 3.23
C VAL A 130 -63.88 24.45 2.67
N ALA A 131 -64.60 23.75 1.80
CA ALA A 131 -65.96 24.11 1.42
C ALA A 131 -66.94 23.23 2.21
N ALA A 132 -67.79 23.94 2.98
CA ALA A 132 -68.87 23.44 3.83
C ALA A 132 -70.07 22.89 3.05
#